data_AF-A0A962D8K3-F1
#
_entry.id   AF-A0A962D8K3-F1
#
_cell.length_a   1.000
_cell.length_b   1.000
_cell.length_c   1.000
_cell.angle_alpha   90.00
_cell.angle_beta   90.00
_cell.angle_gamma   90.00
#
_symmetry.space_group_name_H-M   'P 1'
#
loop_
_entity.id
_entity.type
_entity.pdbx_description
1 polymer ?
#
loop_
_entity_poly.entity_id
_entity_poly.type
_entity_poly.pdbx_seq_one_letter_code
_entity_poly.pdbx_strand_id
1 'polypeptide(L)'
;LMTVQLGGGTNIGKAMRVAEGLVQQPQRTVIALISDFCEGATPTPLLQTVSRLTEARVKLLGLAALDDQQEPAYDHDLASRLVARGMPIAALTPQRFAEWLAEVIQ
;
A
#
# COMPACT_ATOMS: atom_id res chain seq x y z
N LEU A 1 21.91 -14.18 -6.84
CA LEU A 1 21.05 -13.89 -5.67
C LEU A 1 21.58 -12.62 -5.02
N MET A 2 20.92 -11.48 -5.23
CA MET A 2 21.31 -10.23 -4.57
C MET A 2 20.66 -10.21 -3.18
N THR A 3 21.43 -10.52 -2.14
CA THR A 3 21.05 -10.25 -0.75
C THR A 3 21.73 -8.96 -0.32
N VAL A 4 20.99 -7.86 -0.37
CA VAL A 4 21.38 -6.64 0.34
C VAL A 4 20.80 -6.74 1.75
N GLN A 5 21.64 -6.59 2.77
CA GLN A 5 21.21 -6.59 4.15
C GLN A 5 20.75 -5.17 4.53
N LEU A 6 19.45 -4.90 4.33
CA LEU A 6 18.78 -3.69 4.80
C LEU A 6 18.52 -3.83 6.30
N GLY A 7 19.55 -3.64 7.11
CA GLY A 7 19.39 -3.46 8.56
C GLY A 7 18.56 -2.20 8.83
N GLY A 8 17.26 -2.38 9.08
CA GLY A 8 16.31 -1.32 9.36
C GLY A 8 14.94 -1.79 8.89
N GLY A 9 14.08 -2.19 9.82
CA GLY A 9 12.76 -2.74 9.50
C GLY A 9 11.97 -1.87 8.51
N THR A 10 11.02 -2.50 7.83
CA THR A 10 10.19 -1.85 6.80
C THR A 10 9.47 -0.65 7.39
N ASN A 11 9.72 0.57 6.87
CA ASN A 11 9.02 1.79 7.31
C ASN A 11 8.05 2.25 6.22
N ILE A 12 6.88 1.62 6.17
CA ILE A 12 5.86 1.86 5.15
C ILE A 12 5.30 3.28 5.31
N GLY A 13 5.07 3.70 6.56
CA GLY A 13 4.57 5.03 6.88
C GLY A 13 5.46 6.17 6.36
N LYS A 14 6.78 6.01 6.39
CA LYS A 14 7.73 6.99 5.83
C LYS A 14 7.62 7.02 4.31
N ALA A 15 7.57 5.87 3.64
CA ALA A 15 7.41 5.81 2.19
C ALA A 15 6.11 6.47 1.72
N MET A 16 4.99 6.17 2.39
CA MET A 16 3.70 6.78 2.09
C MET A 16 3.69 8.30 2.28
N ARG A 17 4.42 8.82 3.29
CA ARG A 17 4.56 10.27 3.49
C ARG A 17 5.39 10.94 2.40
N VAL A 18 6.44 10.28 1.92
CA VAL A 18 7.20 10.77 0.77
C VAL A 18 6.30 10.82 -0.47
N ALA A 19 5.53 9.76 -0.73
CA ALA A 19 4.58 9.74 -1.84
C ALA A 19 3.51 10.83 -1.72
N GLU A 20 2.95 11.05 -0.52
CA GLU A 20 2.03 12.14 -0.21
C GLU A 20 2.61 13.52 -0.60
N GLY A 21 3.89 13.78 -0.29
CA GLY A 21 4.57 15.02 -0.66
C GLY A 21 4.80 15.22 -2.16
N LEU A 22 4.66 14.18 -2.97
CA LEU A 22 4.78 14.24 -4.43
C LEU A 22 3.43 14.44 -5.13
N VAL A 23 2.31 14.35 -4.40
CA VAL A 23 0.96 14.52 -4.97
C VAL A 23 0.72 15.99 -5.31
N GLN A 24 0.53 16.29 -6.60
CA GLN A 24 0.20 17.64 -7.08
C GLN A 24 -1.29 17.84 -7.37
N GLN A 25 -1.94 16.83 -7.96
CA GLN A 25 -3.37 16.86 -8.33
C GLN A 25 -4.08 15.66 -7.71
N PRO A 26 -4.51 15.71 -6.43
CA PRO A 26 -4.99 14.55 -5.68
C PRO A 26 -6.01 13.67 -6.41
N GLN A 27 -7.06 14.29 -6.98
CA GLN A 27 -8.12 13.59 -7.70
C GLN A 27 -7.69 12.95 -9.03
N ARG A 28 -6.48 13.27 -9.52
CA ARG A 28 -5.85 12.69 -10.72
C ARG A 28 -4.63 11.84 -10.38
N THR A 29 -4.42 11.53 -9.10
CA THR A 29 -3.28 10.74 -8.62
C THR A 29 -3.75 9.37 -8.13
N VAL A 30 -3.03 8.35 -8.54
CA VAL A 30 -3.12 6.99 -7.99
C VAL A 30 -1.83 6.69 -7.22
N ILE A 31 -1.95 6.14 -6.02
CA ILE A 31 -0.81 5.58 -5.27
C ILE A 31 -1.06 4.08 -5.08
N ALA A 32 -0.19 3.26 -5.66
CA ALA A 32 -0.18 1.83 -5.45
C ALA A 32 0.95 1.45 -4.47
N LEU A 33 0.59 0.80 -3.36
CA LEU A 33 1.52 0.28 -2.36
C LEU A 33 1.58 -1.25 -2.49
N ILE A 34 2.78 -1.77 -2.75
CA ILE A 34 3.04 -3.20 -2.82
C ILE A 34 3.86 -3.57 -1.58
N SER A 35 3.30 -4.40 -0.69
CA SER A 35 3.92 -4.77 0.57
C SER A 35 3.22 -5.99 1.17
N ASP A 36 3.96 -6.75 1.98
CA ASP A 36 3.43 -7.69 2.97
C ASP A 36 2.72 -7.00 4.16
N PHE A 37 2.61 -5.66 4.15
CA PHE A 37 2.02 -4.84 5.22
C PHE A 37 2.64 -5.06 6.61
N CYS A 38 3.83 -5.65 6.68
CA CYS A 38 4.57 -5.79 7.92
C CYS A 38 5.30 -4.47 8.22
N GLU A 39 4.66 -3.60 9.01
CA GLU A 39 5.26 -2.32 9.43
C GLU A 39 6.23 -2.54 10.61
N GLY A 40 7.50 -2.22 10.39
CA GLY A 40 8.55 -2.30 11.40
C GLY A 40 8.64 -1.07 12.31
N ALA A 41 7.93 0.01 11.98
CA ALA A 41 7.78 1.19 12.83
C ALA A 41 6.38 1.24 13.51
N THR A 42 6.07 2.32 14.21
CA THR A 42 4.72 2.52 14.73
C THR A 42 3.72 2.67 13.57
N PRO A 43 2.57 1.95 13.54
CA PRO A 43 1.58 2.04 12.46
C PRO A 43 0.85 3.39 12.36
N THR A 44 0.78 4.16 13.45
CA THR A 44 0.01 5.41 13.52
C THR A 44 0.37 6.40 12.41
N PRO A 45 1.67 6.74 12.19
CA PRO A 45 2.11 7.52 11.03
C PRO A 45 1.54 7.08 9.69
N LEU A 46 1.54 5.76 9.41
CA LEU A 46 1.03 5.20 8.16
C LEU A 46 -0.48 5.44 8.04
N LEU A 47 -1.24 5.07 9.08
CA LEU A 47 -2.69 5.17 9.11
C LEU A 47 -3.18 6.61 8.97
N GLN A 48 -2.48 7.56 9.58
CA GLN A 48 -2.80 8.98 9.44
C GLN A 48 -2.54 9.46 8.01
N THR A 49 -1.44 9.06 7.37
CA THR A 49 -1.15 9.39 5.98
C THR A 49 -2.22 8.84 5.02
N VAL A 50 -2.64 7.60 5.21
CA VAL A 50 -3.70 6.99 4.40
C VAL A 50 -5.03 7.71 4.58
N SER A 51 -5.37 8.13 5.80
CA SER A 51 -6.58 8.91 6.06
C SER A 51 -6.56 10.24 5.30
N ARG A 52 -5.46 11.01 5.40
CA ARG A 52 -5.31 12.28 4.68
C ARG A 52 -5.38 12.13 3.17
N LEU A 53 -4.70 11.13 2.61
CA LEU A 53 -4.71 10.87 1.16
C LEU A 53 -6.12 10.49 0.67
N THR A 54 -6.85 9.67 1.44
CA THR A 54 -8.23 9.29 1.13
C THR A 54 -9.16 10.50 1.21
N GLU A 55 -9.05 11.32 2.26
CA GLU A 55 -9.80 12.57 2.41
C GLU A 55 -9.53 13.55 1.25
N ALA A 56 -8.28 13.61 0.78
CA ALA A 56 -7.88 14.37 -0.40
C ALA A 56 -8.36 13.76 -1.73
N ARG A 57 -9.03 12.61 -1.69
CA ARG A 57 -9.51 11.84 -2.85
C ARG A 57 -8.39 11.37 -3.79
N VAL A 58 -7.22 11.05 -3.24
CA VAL A 58 -6.22 10.26 -3.95
C VAL A 58 -6.73 8.83 -4.06
N LYS A 59 -6.61 8.23 -5.26
CA LYS A 59 -6.95 6.82 -5.46
C LYS A 59 -5.83 5.97 -4.85
N LEU A 60 -6.11 5.25 -3.75
CA LEU A 60 -5.15 4.39 -3.07
C LEU A 60 -5.40 2.93 -3.42
N LEU A 61 -4.34 2.18 -3.71
CA LEU A 61 -4.41 0.74 -3.98
C LEU A 61 -3.34 0.03 -3.16
N GLY A 62 -3.73 -0.97 -2.38
CA GLY A 62 -2.80 -1.87 -1.71
C GLY A 62 -2.74 -3.22 -2.41
N LEU A 63 -1.53 -3.71 -2.65
CA LEU A 63 -1.28 -5.04 -3.19
C LEU A 63 -0.49 -5.85 -2.18
N ALA A 64 -1.15 -6.85 -1.59
CA ALA A 64 -0.50 -7.81 -0.72
C ALA A 64 0.31 -8.82 -1.53
N ALA A 65 1.46 -9.23 -0.99
CA ALA A 65 2.22 -10.33 -1.53
C ALA A 65 1.45 -11.66 -1.37
N LEU A 66 1.51 -12.48 -2.41
CA LEU A 66 1.11 -13.88 -2.38
C LEU A 66 2.38 -14.72 -2.19
N ASP A 67 2.31 -15.79 -1.40
CA ASP A 67 3.38 -16.76 -1.33
C ASP A 67 3.37 -17.72 -2.55
N ASP A 68 4.32 -18.65 -2.60
CA ASP A 68 4.45 -19.63 -3.69
C ASP A 68 3.23 -20.57 -3.81
N GLN A 69 2.38 -20.64 -2.78
CA GLN A 69 1.12 -21.41 -2.76
C GLN A 69 -0.10 -20.53 -3.08
N GLN A 70 0.11 -19.26 -3.41
CA GLN A 70 -0.93 -18.23 -3.59
C GLN A 70 -1.72 -17.93 -2.30
N GLU A 71 -1.17 -18.28 -1.14
CA GLU A 71 -1.75 -17.87 0.13
C GLU A 71 -1.28 -16.44 0.44
N PRO A 72 -2.16 -15.59 0.98
CA PRO A 72 -1.77 -14.24 1.32
C PRO A 72 -0.80 -14.21 2.50
N ALA A 73 0.42 -13.74 2.26
CA ALA A 73 1.44 -13.58 3.29
C ALA A 73 1.58 -12.09 3.64
N TYR A 74 0.70 -11.61 4.53
CA TYR A 74 0.72 -10.21 4.98
C TYR A 74 0.14 -10.00 6.39
N ASP A 75 0.42 -8.85 7.01
CA ASP A 75 -0.20 -8.44 8.28
C ASP A 75 -1.68 -8.08 8.08
N HIS A 76 -2.57 -9.02 8.44
CA HIS A 76 -4.02 -8.86 8.32
C HIS A 76 -4.59 -7.74 9.21
N ASP A 77 -4.03 -7.47 10.39
CA ASP A 77 -4.52 -6.39 11.26
C ASP A 77 -4.24 -5.04 10.62
N LEU A 78 -3.00 -4.82 10.19
CA LEU A 78 -2.62 -3.57 9.56
C LEU A 78 -3.40 -3.37 8.26
N ALA A 79 -3.50 -4.41 7.43
CA ALA A 79 -4.27 -4.37 6.20
C ALA A 79 -5.75 -4.03 6.46
N SER A 80 -6.40 -4.67 7.43
CA SER A 80 -7.79 -4.36 7.79
C SER A 80 -7.97 -2.90 8.22
N ARG A 81 -7.01 -2.35 8.99
CA ARG A 81 -7.03 -0.96 9.44
C ARG A 81 -6.82 0.05 8.30
N LEU A 82 -6.08 -0.34 7.26
CA LEU A 82 -5.90 0.44 6.03
C LEU A 82 -7.18 0.42 5.18
N VAL A 83 -7.80 -0.75 5.02
CA VAL A 83 -9.10 -0.90 4.32
C VAL A 83 -10.19 -0.07 4.99
N ALA A 84 -10.27 -0.11 6.33
CA ALA A 84 -11.21 0.71 7.10
C ALA A 84 -11.01 2.23 6.90
N ARG A 85 -9.88 2.67 6.34
CA ARG A 85 -9.55 4.07 6.05
C ARG A 85 -9.68 4.41 4.57
N GLY A 86 -10.26 3.53 3.76
CA GLY A 86 -10.55 3.76 2.34
C GLY A 86 -9.41 3.39 1.39
N MET A 87 -8.40 2.65 1.87
CA MET A 87 -7.39 2.03 1.00
C MET A 87 -7.76 0.57 0.74
N PRO A 88 -8.41 0.24 -0.39
CA PRO A 88 -8.67 -1.15 -0.74
C PRO A 88 -7.35 -1.92 -0.87
N ILE A 89 -7.34 -3.14 -0.34
CA ILE A 89 -6.19 -4.06 -0.41
C ILE A 89 -6.64 -5.32 -1.10
N ALA A 90 -5.88 -5.74 -2.10
CA ALA A 90 -6.10 -6.99 -2.82
C ALA A 90 -4.83 -7.84 -2.77
N ALA A 91 -5.01 -9.17 -2.71
CA ALA A 91 -3.93 -10.13 -2.88
C ALA A 91 -4.07 -10.70 -4.30
N LEU A 92 -3.29 -10.16 -5.25
CA LEU A 92 -3.48 -10.41 -6.67
C LEU A 92 -2.18 -10.92 -7.30
N THR A 93 -2.33 -11.77 -8.31
CA THR A 93 -1.25 -12.06 -9.25
C THR A 93 -0.93 -10.81 -10.08
N PRO A 94 0.29 -10.70 -10.67
CA PRO A 94 0.66 -9.53 -11.47
C PRO A 94 -0.33 -9.19 -12.60
N GLN A 95 -0.90 -10.21 -13.25
CA GLN A 95 -1.89 -10.01 -14.32
C GLN A 95 -3.18 -9.37 -13.77
N ARG A 96 -3.73 -9.91 -12.68
CA ARG A 96 -4.93 -9.35 -12.04
C ARG A 96 -4.70 -7.94 -11.48
N PHE A 97 -3.49 -7.64 -11.02
CA PHE A 97 -3.15 -6.28 -10.59
C PHE A 97 -3.24 -5.29 -11.76
N ALA A 98 -2.76 -5.65 -12.95
CA ALA A 98 -2.85 -4.78 -14.13
C ALA A 98 -4.31 -4.51 -14.54
N GLU A 99 -5.17 -5.53 -14.47
CA GLU A 99 -6.61 -5.41 -14.71
C GLU A 99 -7.26 -4.46 -13.70
N TRP A 100 -7.00 -4.64 -12.40
CA TRP A 100 -7.53 -3.77 -11.35
C TRP A 100 -7.06 -2.32 -11.48
N LEU A 101 -5.79 -2.11 -11.81
CA LEU A 101 -5.26 -0.76 -12.03
C LEU A 101 -5.96 -0.08 -13.22
N ALA A 102 -6.28 -0.81 -14.29
CA ALA A 102 -7.00 -0.27 -15.44
C ALA A 102 -8.43 0.18 -15.05
N GLU A 103 -9.16 -0.60 -14.25
CA GLU A 103 -10.48 -0.24 -13.73
C GLU A 103 -10.44 1.05 -12.88
N VAL A 104 -9.38 1.21 -12.09
CA VAL A 104 -9.22 2.36 -11.19
C VAL A 104 -8.84 3.63 -11.94
N ILE A 105 -8.15 3.55 -13.08
CA ILE A 105 -7.70 4.72 -13.85
C ILE A 105 -8.80 5.28 -14.77
N GLN A 106 -9.81 4.47 -15.12
CA GLN A 106 -11.00 4.93 -15.83
C GLN A 106 -11.82 5.94 -15.01
#